data_AF-A0A9N7YMI9-F1
#
_entry.id   AF-A0A9N7YMI9-F1
#
_cell.length_a   1.000
_cell.length_b   1.000
_cell.length_c   1.000
_cell.angle_alpha   90.00
_cell.angle_beta   90.00
_cell.angle_gamma   90.00
#
_symmetry.space_group_name_H-M   'P 1'
#
loop_
_entity.id
_entity.type
_entity.pdbx_description
1 polymer ?
#
loop_
_entity_poly.entity_id
_entity_poly.type
_entity_poly.pdbx_seq_one_letter_code
_entity_poly.pdbx_strand_id
1 'polypeptide(L)'
;MATVVDVSSRGRSWLEARSLCFLSLAVCVRSDRDSERRNMSTVQLLRVLVHERINAAAEDFLLQVEEGGGKARVPELRAMLTERLAAAGEQILAGLEETLLESEERVERTERSQREVCRQRRLLDAAMQPVVRLHRAGQSR
;
A
#
# COMPACT_ATOMS: atom_id res chain seq x y z
N MET A 1 -21.20 -51.20 20.39
CA MET A 1 -21.53 -50.82 21.79
C MET A 1 -21.21 -49.35 21.94
N ALA A 2 -22.25 -48.53 22.08
CA ALA A 2 -22.13 -47.11 22.36
C ALA A 2 -21.67 -46.89 23.81
N THR A 3 -20.92 -45.82 24.07
CA THR A 3 -21.28 -44.93 25.18
C THR A 3 -21.06 -43.49 24.75
N VAL A 4 -22.19 -42.82 24.62
CA VAL A 4 -22.39 -41.37 24.68
C VAL A 4 -21.85 -40.89 26.03
N VAL A 5 -20.99 -39.88 26.02
CA VAL A 5 -20.78 -39.04 27.20
C VAL A 5 -21.55 -37.75 26.97
N ASP A 6 -22.63 -37.67 27.73
CA ASP A 6 -23.49 -36.52 27.95
C ASP A 6 -22.66 -35.35 28.52
N VAL A 7 -22.77 -34.18 27.91
CA VAL A 7 -22.35 -32.91 28.52
C VAL A 7 -23.52 -31.95 28.39
N SER A 8 -24.54 -32.19 29.22
CA SER A 8 -25.57 -31.21 29.48
C SER A 8 -25.42 -30.70 30.91
N SER A 9 -25.25 -29.38 30.98
CA SER A 9 -25.67 -28.51 32.09
C SER A 9 -24.66 -28.14 33.20
N ARG A 10 -24.20 -26.88 33.09
CA ARG A 10 -23.87 -25.86 34.13
C ARG A 10 -22.41 -25.39 34.01
N GLY A 11 -22.08 -24.16 33.67
CA GLY A 11 -22.82 -22.95 33.37
C GLY A 11 -21.80 -21.79 33.31
N ARG A 12 -21.97 -20.89 32.34
CA ARG A 12 -21.40 -19.52 32.31
C ARG A 12 -19.87 -19.37 32.30
N SER A 13 -19.25 -19.47 31.11
CA SER A 13 -18.05 -18.66 30.77
C SER A 13 -17.83 -18.46 29.25
N TRP A 14 -18.79 -18.85 28.40
CA TRP A 14 -18.65 -18.80 26.93
C TRP A 14 -18.66 -17.39 26.31
N LEU A 15 -18.69 -16.33 27.12
CA LEU A 15 -18.69 -14.94 26.64
C LEU A 15 -17.31 -14.28 26.64
N GLU A 16 -16.28 -14.86 27.28
CA GLU A 16 -14.92 -14.30 27.23
C GLU A 16 -14.02 -14.94 26.15
N ALA A 17 -14.32 -16.17 25.74
CA ALA A 17 -13.49 -16.88 24.75
C ALA A 17 -13.72 -16.47 23.28
N ARG A 18 -14.76 -15.66 22.97
CA ARG A 18 -14.98 -15.10 21.62
C ARG A 18 -14.17 -13.83 21.35
N SER A 19 -13.63 -13.18 22.38
CA SER A 19 -12.94 -11.89 22.25
C SER A 19 -11.51 -12.03 21.70
N LEU A 20 -10.82 -13.13 22.01
CA LEU A 20 -9.40 -13.31 21.63
C LEU A 20 -9.18 -14.02 20.29
N CYS A 21 -10.14 -14.81 19.79
CA CYS A 21 -10.01 -15.45 18.48
C CYS A 21 -10.26 -14.48 17.30
N PHE A 22 -11.07 -13.42 17.49
CA PHE A 22 -11.34 -12.44 16.43
C PHE A 22 -10.14 -11.52 16.15
N LEU A 23 -9.36 -11.20 17.18
CA LEU A 23 -8.15 -10.37 17.03
C LEU A 23 -6.98 -11.14 16.40
N SER A 24 -6.91 -12.46 16.58
CA SER A 24 -5.84 -13.28 15.97
C SER A 24 -5.98 -13.39 14.45
N LEU A 25 -7.20 -13.56 13.93
CA LEU A 25 -7.45 -13.55 12.47
C LEU A 25 -7.23 -12.17 11.83
N ALA A 26 -7.61 -11.09 12.52
CA ALA A 26 -7.42 -9.72 12.00
C ALA A 26 -5.94 -9.27 11.93
N VAL A 27 -5.08 -9.87 12.75
CA VAL A 27 -3.62 -9.64 12.72
C VAL A 27 -2.92 -10.61 11.74
N CYS A 28 -3.37 -11.85 11.62
CA CYS A 28 -2.80 -12.81 10.67
C CYS A 28 -2.99 -12.39 9.20
N VAL A 29 -4.10 -11.75 8.83
CA VAL A 29 -4.32 -11.21 7.47
C VAL A 29 -3.38 -10.02 7.14
N ARG A 30 -2.78 -9.36 8.13
CA ARG A 30 -1.78 -8.31 7.89
C ARG A 30 -0.39 -8.86 7.62
N SER A 31 -0.03 -10.01 8.19
CA SER A 31 1.35 -10.52 8.13
C SER A 31 1.67 -11.32 6.87
N ASP A 32 0.68 -11.95 6.23
CA ASP A 32 0.89 -12.76 5.01
C ASP A 32 1.04 -11.89 3.74
N ARG A 33 0.58 -10.63 3.80
CA ARG A 33 0.53 -9.72 2.63
C ARG A 33 1.85 -9.00 2.32
N ASP A 34 2.84 -9.04 3.21
CA ASP A 34 4.17 -8.44 2.97
C ASP A 34 5.03 -9.25 1.99
N SER A 35 4.75 -10.55 1.83
CA SER A 35 5.49 -11.44 0.93
C SER A 35 5.12 -11.21 -0.55
N GLU A 36 3.84 -10.93 -0.82
CA GLU A 36 3.31 -10.79 -2.18
C GLU A 36 3.49 -9.38 -2.78
N ARG A 37 3.75 -8.37 -1.95
CA ARG A 37 4.07 -7.00 -2.39
C ARG A 37 5.37 -6.88 -3.18
N ARG A 38 6.27 -7.87 -3.10
CA ARG A 38 7.65 -7.76 -3.62
C ARG A 38 7.76 -7.75 -5.16
N ASN A 39 6.72 -8.13 -5.89
CA ASN A 39 6.72 -8.15 -7.37
C ASN A 39 5.53 -7.42 -8.03
N MET A 40 4.68 -6.74 -7.26
CA MET A 40 3.54 -6.00 -7.83
C MET A 40 3.94 -4.60 -8.27
N SER A 41 3.34 -4.13 -9.38
CA SER A 41 3.51 -2.74 -9.79
C SER A 41 2.83 -1.79 -8.80
N THR A 42 3.32 -0.55 -8.67
CA THR A 42 2.70 0.48 -7.80
C THR A 42 1.22 0.68 -8.11
N VAL A 43 0.84 0.58 -9.40
CA VAL A 43 -0.57 0.67 -9.83
C VAL A 43 -1.39 -0.50 -9.30
N GLN A 44 -0.84 -1.72 -9.27
CA GLN A 44 -1.54 -2.88 -8.71
C GLN A 44 -1.70 -2.75 -7.19
N LEU A 45 -0.68 -2.25 -6.48
CA LEU A 45 -0.77 -1.95 -5.05
C LEU A 45 -1.87 -0.93 -4.76
N LEU A 46 -1.91 0.15 -5.54
CA LEU A 46 -2.92 1.18 -5.41
C LEU A 46 -4.33 0.64 -5.67
N ARG A 47 -4.51 -0.21 -6.69
CA ARG A 47 -5.80 -0.86 -6.97
C ARG A 47 -6.28 -1.71 -5.79
N VAL A 48 -5.39 -2.48 -5.17
CA VAL A 48 -5.71 -3.29 -3.99
C VAL A 48 -6.11 -2.39 -2.82
N LEU A 49 -5.35 -1.31 -2.57
CA LEU A 49 -5.65 -0.35 -1.50
C LEU A 49 -7.00 0.34 -1.69
N VAL A 50 -7.31 0.81 -2.89
CA VAL A 50 -8.61 1.44 -3.21
C VAL A 50 -9.75 0.47 -2.92
N HIS A 51 -9.61 -0.78 -3.36
CA HIS A 51 -10.62 -1.81 -3.12
C HIS A 51 -10.80 -2.11 -1.63
N GLU A 52 -9.71 -2.21 -0.89
CA GLU A 52 -9.71 -2.42 0.56
C GLU A 52 -10.43 -1.28 1.30
N ARG A 53 -10.16 -0.02 0.95
CA ARG A 53 -10.80 1.14 1.59
C ARG A 53 -12.29 1.23 1.29
N ILE A 54 -12.71 0.94 0.06
CA ILE A 54 -14.13 0.93 -0.31
C ILE A 54 -14.87 -0.20 0.42
N ASN A 55 -14.29 -1.41 0.46
CA ASN A 55 -14.91 -2.53 1.14
C ASN A 55 -15.00 -2.30 2.64
N ALA A 56 -13.94 -1.76 3.26
CA ALA A 56 -13.96 -1.39 4.68
C ALA A 56 -15.08 -0.38 4.98
N ALA A 57 -15.25 0.66 4.15
CA ALA A 57 -16.35 1.61 4.32
C ALA A 57 -17.74 0.98 4.13
N ALA A 58 -17.87 0.00 3.23
CA ALA A 58 -19.12 -0.73 3.03
C ALA A 58 -19.45 -1.63 4.23
N GLU A 59 -18.46 -2.38 4.74
CA GLU A 59 -18.61 -3.23 5.94
C GLU A 59 -18.97 -2.38 7.17
N ASP A 60 -18.26 -1.27 7.37
CA ASP A 60 -18.53 -0.28 8.41
C ASP A 60 -19.96 0.27 8.34
N PHE A 61 -20.44 0.59 7.13
CA PHE A 61 -21.80 1.05 6.92
C PHE A 61 -22.81 -0.04 7.30
N LEU A 62 -22.62 -1.27 6.82
CA LEU A 62 -23.52 -2.39 7.10
C LEU A 62 -23.60 -2.70 8.60
N LEU A 63 -22.47 -2.70 9.30
CA LEU A 63 -22.42 -2.92 10.75
C LEU A 63 -23.26 -1.89 11.51
N GLN A 64 -23.16 -0.60 11.17
CA GLN A 64 -23.97 0.43 11.83
C GLN A 64 -25.47 0.30 11.53
N VAL A 65 -25.83 -0.16 10.32
CA VAL A 65 -27.23 -0.40 9.96
C VAL A 65 -27.81 -1.59 10.74
N GLU A 66 -27.02 -2.64 10.91
CA GLU A 66 -27.36 -3.82 11.72
C GLU A 66 -27.51 -3.45 13.20
N GLU A 67 -26.58 -2.68 13.77
CA GLU A 67 -26.64 -2.17 15.15
C GLU A 67 -27.83 -1.24 15.38
N GLY A 68 -28.20 -0.42 14.38
CA GLY A 68 -29.39 0.43 14.40
C GLY A 68 -30.71 -0.32 14.27
N GLY A 69 -30.67 -1.66 14.18
CA GLY A 69 -31.85 -2.53 14.09
C GLY A 69 -32.67 -2.34 12.82
N GLY A 70 -32.06 -1.86 11.73
CA GLY A 70 -32.73 -1.68 10.43
C GLY A 70 -33.87 -0.66 10.41
N LYS A 71 -33.99 0.19 11.45
CA LYS A 71 -35.06 1.19 11.58
C LYS A 71 -34.72 2.54 10.95
N ALA A 72 -33.47 2.73 10.52
CA ALA A 72 -33.00 3.97 9.92
C ALA A 72 -33.81 4.29 8.66
N ARG A 73 -34.23 5.55 8.54
CA ARG A 73 -34.95 6.03 7.36
C ARG A 73 -33.97 6.21 6.21
N VAL A 74 -34.47 6.16 4.97
CA VAL A 74 -33.66 6.35 3.75
C VAL A 74 -32.76 7.61 3.81
N PRO A 75 -33.20 8.78 4.32
CA PRO A 75 -32.32 9.95 4.43
C PRO A 75 -31.15 9.76 5.42
N GLU A 76 -31.37 9.03 6.52
CA GLU A 76 -30.33 8.73 7.52
C GLU A 76 -29.30 7.75 6.94
N LEU A 77 -29.78 6.68 6.29
CA LEU A 77 -28.93 5.73 5.57
C LEU A 77 -28.07 6.42 4.51
N ARG A 78 -28.66 7.36 3.75
CA ARG A 78 -27.91 8.14 2.75
C ARG A 78 -26.82 8.97 3.40
N ALA A 79 -27.13 9.66 4.51
CA ALA A 79 -26.14 10.48 5.22
C ALA A 79 -24.97 9.62 5.74
N MET A 80 -25.27 8.49 6.38
CA MET A 80 -24.25 7.57 6.89
C MET A 80 -23.37 6.99 5.77
N LEU A 81 -23.98 6.59 4.65
CA LEU A 81 -23.23 6.09 3.50
C LEU A 81 -22.32 7.18 2.91
N THR A 82 -22.83 8.41 2.77
CA THR A 82 -22.04 9.54 2.28
C THR A 82 -20.86 9.83 3.20
N GLU A 83 -21.07 9.82 4.52
CA GLU A 83 -20.00 10.03 5.50
C GLU A 83 -18.91 8.97 5.39
N ARG A 84 -19.27 7.67 5.35
CA ARG A 84 -18.30 6.57 5.26
C ARG A 84 -17.55 6.55 3.93
N LEU A 85 -18.24 6.83 2.81
CA LEU A 85 -17.60 6.94 1.52
C LEU A 85 -16.67 8.17 1.43
N ALA A 86 -17.06 9.30 2.01
CA ALA A 86 -16.19 10.48 2.09
C ALA A 86 -14.92 10.15 2.89
N ALA A 87 -15.06 9.52 4.06
CA ALA A 87 -13.92 9.10 4.87
C ALA A 87 -12.98 8.12 4.15
N ALA A 88 -13.53 7.15 3.39
CA ALA A 88 -12.73 6.26 2.56
C ALA A 88 -12.04 7.01 1.40
N GLY A 89 -12.73 7.98 0.79
CA GLY A 89 -12.17 8.84 -0.25
C GLY A 89 -10.92 9.59 0.23
N GLU A 90 -10.99 10.21 1.42
CA GLU A 90 -9.83 10.89 2.02
C GLU A 90 -8.66 9.92 2.27
N GLN A 91 -8.94 8.72 2.76
CA GLN A 91 -7.90 7.69 2.98
C GLN A 91 -7.25 7.21 1.67
N ILE A 92 -8.03 7.15 0.59
CA ILE A 92 -7.52 6.82 -0.74
C ILE A 92 -6.64 7.95 -1.27
N LEU A 93 -7.07 9.20 -1.14
CA LEU A 93 -6.29 10.37 -1.56
C LEU A 93 -4.96 10.46 -0.82
N ALA A 94 -4.97 10.27 0.50
CA ALA A 94 -3.73 10.22 1.29
C ALA A 94 -2.77 9.11 0.81
N GLY A 95 -3.29 7.91 0.53
CA GLY A 95 -2.48 6.82 -0.02
C GLY A 95 -1.97 7.12 -1.44
N LEU A 96 -2.75 7.82 -2.27
CA LEU A 96 -2.33 8.27 -3.59
C LEU A 96 -1.19 9.28 -3.50
N GLU A 97 -1.31 10.29 -2.64
CA GLU A 97 -0.29 11.31 -2.42
C GLU A 97 1.05 10.68 -1.99
N GLU A 98 1.03 9.73 -1.06
CA GLU A 98 2.21 8.96 -0.67
C GLU A 98 2.85 8.27 -1.87
N THR A 99 2.06 7.53 -2.66
CA THR A 99 2.59 6.83 -3.86
C THR A 99 3.10 7.79 -4.93
N LEU A 100 2.52 8.99 -5.06
CA LEU A 100 2.98 10.01 -5.99
C LEU A 100 4.33 10.56 -5.57
N LEU A 101 4.52 10.89 -4.28
CA LEU A 101 5.80 11.33 -3.73
C LEU A 101 6.89 10.26 -3.94
N GLU A 102 6.58 8.99 -3.67
CA GLU A 102 7.50 7.88 -3.96
C GLU A 102 7.86 7.80 -5.45
N SER A 103 6.88 8.03 -6.33
CA SER A 103 7.11 7.98 -7.78
C SER A 103 7.99 9.13 -8.27
N GLU A 104 7.76 10.36 -7.77
CA GLU A 104 8.55 11.54 -8.09
C GLU A 104 9.99 11.35 -7.64
N GLU A 105 10.20 10.82 -6.44
CA GLU A 105 11.53 10.54 -5.92
C GLU A 105 12.26 9.48 -6.76
N ARG A 106 11.55 8.45 -7.24
CA ARG A 106 12.12 7.44 -8.17
C ARG A 106 12.51 8.06 -9.51
N VAL A 107 11.67 8.94 -10.06
CA VAL A 107 11.98 9.67 -11.29
C VAL A 107 13.21 10.54 -11.09
N GLU A 108 13.26 11.32 -10.01
CA GLU A 108 14.37 12.22 -9.73
C GLU A 108 15.70 11.45 -9.53
N ARG A 109 15.67 10.32 -8.81
CA ARG A 109 16.84 9.43 -8.70
C ARG A 109 17.31 8.92 -10.07
N THR A 110 16.36 8.54 -10.93
CA THR A 110 16.67 8.04 -12.28
C THR A 110 17.26 9.14 -13.15
N GLU A 111 16.72 10.36 -13.10
CA GLU A 111 17.28 11.49 -13.83
C GLU A 111 18.69 11.84 -13.38
N ARG A 112 18.93 11.85 -12.05
CA ARG A 112 20.27 12.10 -11.50
C ARG A 112 21.27 11.05 -11.98
N SER A 113 20.90 9.77 -11.95
CA SER A 113 21.78 8.70 -12.41
C SER A 113 22.07 8.80 -13.91
N GLN A 114 21.06 9.11 -14.73
CA GLN A 114 21.23 9.32 -16.17
C GLN A 114 22.19 10.48 -16.47
N ARG A 115 22.06 11.61 -15.75
CA ARG A 115 22.96 12.76 -15.90
C ARG A 115 24.41 12.38 -15.60
N GLU A 116 24.63 11.60 -14.55
CA GLU A 116 25.97 11.12 -14.20
C GLU A 116 26.51 10.13 -15.24
N VAL A 117 25.70 9.20 -15.74
CA VAL A 117 26.10 8.29 -16.83
C VAL A 117 26.49 9.08 -18.08
N CYS A 118 25.71 10.09 -18.46
CA CYS A 118 26.06 10.97 -19.58
C CYS A 118 27.37 11.73 -19.35
N ARG A 119 27.61 12.20 -18.13
CA ARG A 119 28.87 12.87 -17.76
C ARG A 119 30.04 11.90 -17.86
N GLN A 120 29.94 10.72 -17.28
CA GLN A 120 30.99 9.70 -17.31
C GLN A 120 31.31 9.27 -18.73
N ARG A 121 30.27 9.09 -19.57
CA ARG A 121 30.45 8.78 -20.99
C ARG A 121 31.27 9.85 -21.72
N ARG A 122 30.95 11.12 -21.52
CA ARG A 122 31.73 12.25 -22.09
C ARG A 122 33.20 12.25 -21.64
N LEU A 123 33.45 11.95 -20.36
CA LEU A 123 34.82 11.87 -19.83
C LEU A 123 35.58 10.68 -20.44
N LEU A 124 34.92 9.53 -20.55
CA LEU A 124 35.50 8.35 -21.17
C LEU A 124 35.82 8.62 -22.65
N ASP A 125 34.90 9.23 -23.39
CA ASP A 125 35.10 9.58 -24.80
C ASP A 125 36.32 10.49 -24.98
N ALA A 126 36.48 11.49 -24.11
CA ALA A 126 37.64 12.40 -24.13
C ALA A 126 38.96 11.70 -23.79
N ALA A 127 38.96 10.75 -22.84
CA ALA A 127 40.14 9.97 -22.47
C ALA A 127 40.55 8.97 -23.56
N MET A 128 39.57 8.41 -24.27
CA MET A 128 39.78 7.42 -25.33
C MET A 128 40.20 8.04 -26.67
N GLN A 129 39.99 9.35 -26.87
CA GLN A 129 40.45 10.10 -28.05
C GLN A 129 41.24 11.37 -27.67
N PRO A 130 42.46 11.23 -27.13
CA PRO A 130 43.24 12.39 -26.69
C PRO A 130 43.71 13.22 -27.89
N VAL A 131 43.30 14.50 -27.95
CA VAL A 131 43.81 15.45 -28.94
C VAL A 131 45.17 15.99 -28.48
N VAL A 132 46.25 15.37 -28.94
CA VAL A 132 47.63 15.81 -28.64
C VAL A 132 48.07 16.88 -29.64
N ARG A 133 48.25 18.13 -29.18
CA ARG A 133 48.79 19.23 -29.99
C ARG A 133 50.31 19.33 -29.84
N LEU A 134 51.05 18.70 -30.76
CA LEU A 134 52.52 18.80 -30.79
C LEU A 134 52.96 20.11 -31.44
N HIS A 135 53.70 20.94 -30.71
CA HIS A 135 54.37 22.11 -31.26
C HIS A 135 55.75 21.70 -31.75
N ARG A 136 56.05 22.00 -33.02
CA ARG A 136 57.37 21.73 -33.62
C ARG A 136 58.38 22.64 -32.95
N ALA A 137 59.26 22.09 -32.12
CA ALA A 137 60.40 22.84 -31.60
C ALA A 137 61.23 23.28 -32.82
N GLY A 138 61.23 24.59 -33.07
CA GLY A 138 62.00 25.19 -34.15
C GLY A 138 63.47 24.83 -33.98
N GLN A 139 64.05 24.31 -35.05
CA GLN A 139 65.47 24.04 -35.18
C GLN A 139 66.23 25.34 -34.88
N SER A 140 66.84 25.42 -33.69
CA SER A 140 67.92 26.37 -33.45
C SER A 140 69.09 25.94 -34.33
N ARG A 141 69.44 26.80 -35.27
CA ARG A 141 70.69 26.75 -36.04
C ARG A 141 71.90 26.83 -35.11
#